data_AF-A0A1I7VA42-F1
#
_entry.id   AF-A0A1I7VA42-F1
#
_cell.length_a   1.000
_cell.length_b   1.000
_cell.length_c   1.000
_cell.angle_alpha   90.00
_cell.angle_beta   90.00
_cell.angle_gamma   90.00
#
_symmetry.space_group_name_H-M   'P 1'
#
loop_
_entity.id
_entity.type
_entity.pdbx_description
1 polymer ?
#
loop_
_entity_poly.entity_id
_entity_poly.type
_entity_poly.pdbx_seq_one_letter_code
_entity_poly.pdbx_strand_id
1 'polypeptide(L)'
;MRRKFWIPRGRMEVRCVIAGYTGCKRWSAKPFKLPAIPDLIESSVLRSRTFAKIGLDYFGPISIKIEVGVTKRWVVLFACFTRALHLEVVGNLSAESFLHVLRGFISRRGYPERVLSDNAS
;
A
#
# COMPACT_ATOMS: atom_id res chain seq x y z
N MET A 1 45.98 9.86 22.70
CA MET A 1 46.71 8.88 21.86
C MET A 1 47.94 9.47 21.17
N ARG A 2 47.81 10.51 20.33
CA ARG A 2 48.95 11.09 19.57
C ARG A 2 50.08 11.72 20.40
N ARG A 3 49.84 11.99 21.68
CA ARG A 3 50.87 12.46 22.63
C ARG A 3 51.77 11.33 23.18
N LYS A 4 51.35 10.06 23.03
CA LYS A 4 52.06 8.89 23.59
C LYS A 4 52.46 7.85 22.54
N PHE A 5 51.80 7.82 21.38
CA PHE A 5 52.05 6.83 20.33
C PHE A 5 51.95 7.46 18.93
N TRP A 6 52.87 7.09 18.04
CA TRP A 6 52.79 7.38 16.61
C TRP A 6 52.35 6.12 15.86
N ILE A 7 51.10 6.15 15.37
CA ILE A 7 50.48 5.03 14.65
C ILE A 7 50.36 5.44 13.17
N PRO A 8 51.13 4.81 12.25
CA PRO A 8 50.99 5.03 10.82
C PRO A 8 49.55 4.79 10.37
N ARG A 9 48.99 5.70 9.57
CA ARG A 9 47.60 5.63 9.08
C ARG A 9 46.51 5.48 10.15
N GLY A 10 46.77 5.78 11.43
CA GLY A 10 45.80 5.55 12.51
C GLY A 10 44.42 6.20 12.34
N ARG A 11 44.29 7.28 11.55
CA ARG A 11 42.97 7.84 11.21
C ARG A 11 42.12 6.88 10.36
N MET A 12 42.76 6.15 9.45
CA MET A 12 42.09 5.20 8.57
C MET A 12 41.52 4.04 9.39
N GLU A 13 42.32 3.50 10.31
CA GLU A 13 41.90 2.42 11.21
C GLU A 13 40.71 2.83 12.09
N VAL A 14 40.77 4.03 12.68
CA VAL A 14 39.65 4.58 13.46
C VAL A 14 38.39 4.71 12.61
N ARG A 15 38.50 5.12 11.34
CA ARG A 15 37.33 5.18 10.44
C ARG A 15 36.77 3.79 10.15
N CYS A 16 37.61 2.78 9.94
CA CYS A 16 37.16 1.40 9.73
C CYS A 16 36.39 0.87 10.95
N VAL A 17 36.92 1.07 12.15
CA VAL A 17 36.27 0.61 13.40
C VAL A 17 34.93 1.31 13.61
N ILE A 18 34.88 2.64 13.44
CA ILE A 18 33.63 3.41 13.57
C ILE A 18 32.61 2.99 12.50
N ALA A 19 33.07 2.72 11.28
CA ALA A 19 32.22 2.26 10.18
C ALA A 19 31.74 0.82 10.34
N GLY A 20 32.44 -0.04 11.11
CA GLY A 20 32.02 -1.41 11.41
C GLY A 20 31.06 -1.51 12.59
N TYR A 21 31.20 -0.63 13.59
CA TYR A 21 30.47 -0.69 14.84
C TYR A 21 29.01 -0.23 14.72
N THR A 22 28.08 -1.10 15.08
CA THR A 22 26.63 -0.87 14.96
C THR A 22 26.14 0.32 15.80
N GLY A 23 26.70 0.54 16.99
CA GLY A 23 26.35 1.68 17.84
C GLY A 23 26.71 3.03 17.19
N CYS A 24 27.87 3.12 16.55
CA CYS A 24 28.28 4.32 15.81
C CYS A 24 27.45 4.53 14.54
N LYS A 25 27.11 3.45 13.82
CA LYS A 25 26.18 3.50 12.68
C LYS A 25 24.81 4.04 13.08
N ARG A 26 24.26 3.56 14.20
CA ARG A 26 22.96 4.00 14.71
C ARG A 26 22.96 5.47 15.13
N TRP A 27 24.01 5.91 15.84
CA TRP A 27 24.16 7.31 16.24
C TRP A 27 24.37 8.26 15.05
N SER A 28 25.05 7.78 14.00
CA SER A 28 25.36 8.58 12.81
C SER A 28 24.32 8.42 11.69
N ALA A 29 23.23 7.67 11.93
CA ALA A 29 22.19 7.43 10.95
C ALA A 29 21.45 8.73 10.64
N LYS A 30 21.37 9.09 9.36
CA LYS A 30 20.57 10.22 8.90
C LYS A 30 19.11 9.77 8.71
N PRO A 31 18.13 10.67 8.89
CA PRO A 31 16.75 10.37 8.53
C PRO A 31 16.65 9.88 7.08
N PHE A 32 15.72 8.95 6.84
CA PHE A 32 15.43 8.50 5.48
C PHE A 32 15.09 9.72 4.62
N LYS A 33 15.90 9.97 3.58
CA LYS A 33 15.57 11.01 2.61
C LYS A 33 14.35 10.54 1.85
N LEU A 34 13.27 11.33 1.90
CA LEU A 34 12.13 11.11 1.04
C LEU A 34 12.63 10.99 -0.41
N PRO A 35 12.27 9.92 -1.14
CA PRO A 35 12.55 9.86 -2.57
C PRO A 35 11.84 11.03 -3.25
N ALA A 36 12.25 11.35 -4.47
CA ALA A 36 11.48 12.26 -5.31
C ALA A 36 10.04 11.75 -5.37
N ILE A 37 9.10 12.59 -4.95
CA ILE A 37 7.68 12.25 -5.04
C ILE A 37 7.38 12.18 -6.54
N PRO A 38 6.98 11.01 -7.07
CA PRO A 38 6.64 10.92 -8.48
C PRO A 38 5.47 11.86 -8.78
N ASP A 39 5.46 12.42 -9.99
CA ASP A 39 4.34 13.25 -10.44
C ASP A 39 3.03 12.48 -10.30
N LEU A 40 1.97 13.18 -9.87
CA LEU A 40 0.65 12.59 -9.72
C LEU A 40 0.22 12.01 -11.06
N ILE A 41 -0.10 10.71 -11.08
CA ILE A 41 -0.48 9.99 -12.31
C ILE A 41 -1.63 10.75 -12.98
N GLU A 42 -1.41 11.30 -14.18
CA GLU A 42 -2.36 12.15 -14.92
C GLU A 42 -3.76 11.52 -15.06
N SER A 43 -3.84 10.18 -15.04
CA SER A 43 -5.11 9.45 -15.09
C SER A 43 -6.05 9.73 -13.92
N SER A 44 -5.54 10.25 -12.81
CA SER A 44 -6.32 10.67 -11.64
C SER A 44 -6.93 12.08 -11.77
N VAL A 45 -6.48 12.88 -12.75
CA VAL A 45 -6.84 14.30 -12.91
C VAL A 45 -7.80 14.52 -14.09
N LEU A 46 -7.88 13.56 -15.03
CA LEU A 46 -8.77 13.69 -16.18
C LEU A 46 -10.25 13.51 -15.77
N ARG A 47 -11.07 14.53 -16.00
CA ARG A 47 -12.52 14.47 -15.79
C ARG A 47 -13.11 13.34 -16.64
N SER A 48 -13.73 12.36 -15.99
CA SER A 48 -14.35 11.21 -16.63
C SER A 48 -15.73 10.95 -16.01
N ARG A 49 -16.55 10.11 -16.67
CA ARG A 49 -17.82 9.65 -16.09
C ARG A 49 -17.55 8.97 -14.76
N THR A 50 -18.45 9.15 -13.79
CA THR A 50 -18.38 8.41 -12.52
C THR A 50 -18.28 6.91 -12.79
N PHE A 51 -17.35 6.26 -12.10
CA PHE A 51 -17.02 4.84 -12.27
C PHE A 51 -16.45 4.43 -13.65
N ALA A 52 -16.06 5.36 -14.52
CA ALA A 52 -15.36 5.03 -15.76
C ALA A 52 -13.99 4.40 -15.48
N LYS A 53 -13.25 4.96 -14.52
CA LYS A 53 -11.96 4.44 -14.08
C LYS A 53 -12.05 4.15 -12.59
N ILE A 54 -11.88 2.87 -12.24
CA ILE A 54 -12.02 2.39 -10.87
C ILE A 54 -10.76 1.64 -10.41
N GLY A 55 -10.39 1.85 -9.17
CA GLY A 55 -9.53 0.99 -8.37
C GLY A 55 -10.38 -0.04 -7.64
N LEU A 56 -9.85 -1.25 -7.53
CA LEU A 56 -10.44 -2.38 -6.86
C LEU A 56 -9.56 -2.77 -5.68
N ASP A 57 -10.20 -2.91 -4.52
CA ASP A 57 -9.53 -3.27 -3.27
C ASP A 57 -10.49 -4.11 -2.41
N TYR A 58 -9.94 -4.79 -1.40
CA TYR A 58 -10.68 -5.53 -0.40
C TYR A 58 -10.41 -5.00 1.00
N PHE A 59 -11.48 -4.82 1.76
CA PHE A 59 -11.42 -4.49 3.17
C PHE A 59 -11.94 -5.66 3.99
N GLY A 60 -11.12 -6.19 4.91
CA GLY A 60 -11.56 -7.23 5.84
C GLY A 60 -10.43 -8.18 6.26
N PRO A 61 -10.73 -9.19 7.10
CA PRO A 61 -12.07 -9.64 7.50
C PRO A 61 -12.69 -8.82 8.65
N ILE A 62 -13.96 -8.46 8.49
CA ILE A 62 -14.80 -7.87 9.54
C ILE A 62 -15.63 -8.98 10.19
N SER A 63 -15.66 -9.02 11.52
CA SER A 63 -16.51 -9.95 12.27
C SER A 63 -17.93 -9.38 12.38
N ILE A 64 -18.91 -10.09 11.82
CA ILE A 64 -20.33 -9.72 11.89
C ILE A 64 -21.06 -10.74 12.75
N LYS A 65 -21.87 -10.26 13.69
CA LYS A 65 -22.74 -11.11 14.50
C LYS A 65 -23.94 -11.54 13.67
N ILE A 66 -24.18 -12.84 13.61
CA ILE A 66 -25.38 -13.44 13.00
C ILE A 66 -26.23 -14.05 14.11
N GLU A 67 -27.44 -14.53 13.77
CA GLU A 67 -28.37 -15.14 14.74
C GLU A 67 -27.70 -16.29 15.52
N VAL A 68 -26.86 -17.08 14.84
CA VAL A 68 -26.08 -18.16 15.45
C VAL A 68 -24.59 -17.92 15.22
N GLY A 69 -23.97 -17.15 16.13
CA GLY A 69 -22.52 -16.97 16.19
C GLY A 69 -21.98 -15.72 15.49
N VAL A 70 -20.70 -15.76 15.15
CA VAL A 70 -19.97 -14.65 14.51
C VAL A 70 -19.32 -15.18 13.24
N THR A 71 -19.52 -14.47 12.13
CA THR A 71 -18.95 -14.83 10.83
C THR A 71 -18.06 -13.73 10.30
N LYS A 72 -17.03 -14.10 9.53
CA LYS A 72 -16.14 -13.15 8.85
C LYS A 72 -16.76 -12.76 7.52
N ARG A 73 -16.76 -11.47 7.21
CA ARG A 73 -17.11 -10.93 5.90
C ARG A 73 -16.01 -10.00 5.41
N TRP A 74 -15.94 -9.84 4.10
CA TRP A 74 -15.09 -8.84 3.46
C TRP A 74 -15.97 -7.86 2.71
N VAL A 75 -15.40 -6.71 2.39
CA VAL A 75 -16.05 -5.66 1.61
C VAL A 75 -15.19 -5.41 0.38
N VAL A 76 -15.80 -5.54 -0.80
CA VAL A 76 -15.19 -5.13 -2.06
C VAL A 76 -15.35 -3.62 -2.18
N LEU A 77 -14.25 -2.93 -2.42
CA LEU A 77 -14.22 -1.49 -2.67
C LEU A 77 -14.05 -1.24 -4.16
N PHE A 78 -15.00 -0.51 -4.74
CA PHE A 78 -14.89 0.06 -6.07
C PHE A 78 -14.65 1.56 -5.93
N ALA A 79 -13.38 1.95 -5.88
CA ALA A 79 -12.95 3.33 -5.68
C ALA A 79 -12.77 4.03 -7.03
N CYS A 80 -13.58 5.02 -7.35
CA CYS A 80 -13.44 5.80 -8.57
C CYS A 80 -12.41 6.93 -8.39
N PHE A 81 -11.62 7.22 -9.43
CA PHE A 81 -10.68 8.35 -9.41
C PHE A 81 -11.36 9.72 -9.26
N THR A 82 -12.67 9.83 -9.51
CA THR A 82 -13.46 11.05 -9.25
C THR A 82 -13.96 11.18 -7.81
N ARG A 83 -13.33 10.48 -6.83
CA ARG A 83 -13.69 10.47 -5.40
C ARG A 83 -15.06 9.87 -5.06
N ALA A 84 -15.59 9.00 -5.91
CA ALA A 84 -16.77 8.20 -5.59
C ALA A 84 -16.36 6.80 -5.10
N LEU A 85 -17.08 6.24 -4.13
CA LEU A 85 -16.82 4.91 -3.59
C LEU A 85 -18.10 4.08 -3.62
N HIS A 86 -18.01 2.85 -4.11
CA HIS A 86 -19.09 1.87 -4.03
C HIS A 86 -18.61 0.63 -3.27
N LEU A 87 -19.38 0.20 -2.29
CA LEU A 87 -19.02 -0.87 -1.35
C LEU A 87 -20.00 -2.02 -1.48
N GLU A 88 -19.49 -3.24 -1.59
CA GLU A 88 -20.31 -4.46 -1.58
C GLU A 88 -19.75 -5.50 -0.62
N VAL A 89 -20.62 -6.09 0.20
CA VAL A 89 -20.22 -7.11 1.18
C VAL A 89 -20.17 -8.47 0.51
N VAL A 90 -19.08 -9.21 0.74
CA VAL A 90 -18.88 -10.58 0.27
C VAL A 90 -18.62 -11.55 1.43
N GLY A 91 -18.98 -12.82 1.22
CA GLY A 91 -18.78 -13.87 2.20
C GLY A 91 -17.38 -14.47 2.22
N ASN A 92 -16.65 -14.38 1.12
CA ASN A 92 -15.31 -14.94 0.98
C ASN A 92 -14.54 -14.16 -0.10
N LEU A 93 -13.25 -14.46 -0.26
CA LEU A 93 -12.35 -13.85 -1.24
C LEU A 93 -12.28 -14.67 -2.56
N SER A 94 -13.26 -15.54 -2.82
CA SER A 94 -13.25 -16.36 -4.04
C SER A 94 -13.54 -15.51 -5.28
N ALA A 95 -12.99 -15.93 -6.42
CA ALA A 95 -13.27 -15.32 -7.72
C ALA A 95 -14.77 -15.36 -8.07
N GLU A 96 -15.48 -16.42 -7.68
CA GLU A 96 -16.93 -16.53 -7.92
C GLU A 96 -17.73 -15.45 -7.18
N SER A 97 -17.41 -15.24 -5.90
CA SER A 97 -18.06 -14.20 -5.09
C SER A 97 -17.73 -12.81 -5.61
N PHE A 98 -16.49 -12.60 -6.06
CA PHE A 98 -16.09 -11.37 -6.72
C PHE A 98 -16.87 -11.13 -8.02
N LEU A 99 -16.97 -12.13 -8.91
CA LEU A 99 -17.70 -12.01 -10.17
C LEU A 99 -19.19 -11.70 -9.97
N HIS A 100 -19.79 -12.27 -8.92
CA HIS A 100 -21.18 -11.96 -8.55
C HIS A 100 -21.34 -10.47 -8.19
N VAL A 101 -20.48 -9.96 -7.34
CA VAL A 101 -20.46 -8.55 -6.93
C VAL A 101 -20.11 -7.61 -8.08
N LEU A 102 -19.16 -7.97 -8.93
CA LEU A 102 -18.79 -7.19 -10.11
C LEU A 102 -19.98 -7.05 -11.09
N ARG A 103 -20.75 -8.13 -11.31
CA ARG A 103 -21.96 -8.07 -12.14
C ARG A 103 -23.01 -7.12 -11.52
N GLY A 104 -23.21 -7.21 -10.21
CA GLY A 104 -24.10 -6.29 -9.48
C GLY A 104 -23.66 -4.83 -9.58
N PHE A 105 -22.36 -4.57 -9.46
CA PHE A 105 -21.77 -3.25 -9.66
C PHE A 105 -22.02 -2.72 -11.08
N ILE A 106 -21.69 -3.51 -12.11
CA ILE A 106 -21.88 -3.11 -13.52
C ILE A 106 -23.35 -2.84 -13.82
N SER A 107 -24.26 -3.66 -13.31
CA SER A 107 -25.70 -3.45 -13.49
C SER A 107 -26.19 -2.14 -12.84
N ARG A 108 -25.57 -1.69 -11.75
CA ARG A 108 -25.96 -0.48 -11.01
C ARG A 108 -25.26 0.79 -11.46
N ARG A 109 -23.99 0.70 -11.86
CA ARG A 109 -23.10 1.85 -12.14
C ARG A 109 -22.68 1.96 -13.60
N GLY A 110 -23.02 0.97 -14.42
CA GLY A 110 -22.58 0.82 -15.80
C GLY A 110 -21.19 0.21 -15.90
N TYR A 111 -20.78 -0.11 -17.12
CA TYR A 111 -19.51 -0.77 -17.40
C TYR A 111 -18.33 0.21 -17.21
N PRO A 112 -17.30 -0.15 -16.41
CA PRO A 112 -16.11 0.67 -16.28
C PRO A 112 -15.24 0.56 -17.54
N GLU A 113 -14.63 1.66 -17.97
CA GLU A 113 -13.65 1.68 -19.06
C GLU A 113 -12.32 1.08 -18.63
N ARG A 114 -11.93 1.29 -17.36
CA ARG A 114 -10.68 0.78 -16.80
C ARG A 114 -10.88 0.33 -15.36
N VAL A 115 -10.37 -0.85 -15.07
CA VAL A 115 -10.28 -1.42 -13.73
C VAL A 115 -8.81 -1.59 -13.36
N LEU A 116 -8.41 -1.06 -12.22
CA LEU A 116 -7.10 -1.24 -11.62
C LEU A 116 -7.27 -2.08 -10.36
N SER A 117 -6.74 -3.30 -10.35
CA SER A 117 -6.66 -4.13 -9.15
C SER A 117 -5.20 -4.20 -8.73
N ASP A 118 -4.93 -4.31 -7.44
CA ASP A 118 -3.65 -4.85 -7.01
C ASP A 118 -3.61 -6.36 -7.31
N ASN A 119 -2.40 -6.91 -7.43
CA ASN A 119 -2.20 -8.35 -7.59
C ASN A 119 -2.28 -9.02 -6.21
N ALA A 120 -3.40 -8.87 -5.53
CA ALA A 120 -3.71 -9.73 -4.39
C ALA A 120 -3.83 -11.18 -4.88
N SER A 121 -3.02 -12.06 -4.30
CA SER A 121 -2.92 -13.50 -4.59
C SER A 121 -4.06 -14.31 -3.98
#